data_AF-A0A7J9X571-F1
#
_entry.id   AF-A0A7J9X571-F1
#
_cell.length_a   1.000
_cell.length_b   1.000
_cell.length_c   1.000
_cell.angle_alpha   90.00
_cell.angle_beta   90.00
_cell.angle_gamma   90.00
#
_symmetry.space_group_name_H-M   'P 1'
#
loop_
_entity.id
_entity.type
_entity.pdbx_description
1 polymer ?
#
loop_
_entity_poly.entity_id
_entity_poly.type
_entity_poly.pdbx_seq_one_letter_code
_entity_poly.pdbx_strand_id
1 'polypeptide(L)'
;MSEPSGYRYGEQHTPPPAKQITDVAIERFEHIFEVDPKLMTVNVAQQLFPNWDTLRIAASRTDHLEWMHRHWADEVLSGQELLDEIEREEPR
;
A
#
# COMPACT_ATOMS: atom_id res chain seq x y z
N MET A 1 3.37 -6.42 20.42
CA MET A 1 2.11 -5.68 20.59
C MET A 1 2.42 -4.21 20.36
N SER A 2 1.98 -3.65 19.24
CA SER A 2 2.08 -2.20 19.00
C SER A 2 0.98 -1.51 19.79
N GLU A 3 1.30 -0.44 20.53
CA GLU A 3 0.29 0.33 21.26
C GLU A 3 -0.77 0.89 20.29
N PRO A 4 -2.05 0.94 20.69
CA PRO A 4 -3.08 1.58 19.87
C PRO A 4 -2.76 3.07 19.76
N SER A 5 -2.39 3.51 18.55
CA SER A 5 -2.21 4.91 18.21
C SER A 5 -3.49 5.69 18.50
N GLY A 6 -3.47 6.54 19.53
CA GLY A 6 -4.59 7.41 19.87
C GLY A 6 -4.87 8.43 18.76
N TYR A 7 -6.15 8.79 18.58
CA TYR A 7 -6.57 9.77 17.59
C TYR A 7 -5.87 11.13 17.81
N ARG A 8 -5.21 11.67 16.77
CA ARG A 8 -4.55 12.99 16.78
C ARG A 8 -4.99 13.80 15.55
N TYR A 9 -5.86 14.78 15.78
CA TYR A 9 -6.50 15.58 14.73
C TYR A 9 -5.50 16.18 13.70
N GLY A 10 -4.39 16.77 14.17
CA GLY A 10 -3.41 17.43 13.30
C GLY A 10 -2.64 16.46 12.38
N GLU A 11 -2.33 15.26 12.87
CA GLU A 11 -1.66 14.20 12.10
C GLU A 11 -2.62 13.55 11.09
N GLN A 12 -3.93 13.64 11.35
CA GLN A 12 -4.98 12.98 10.58
C GLN A 12 -5.58 13.81 9.44
N HIS A 13 -5.32 15.12 9.41
CA HIS A 13 -5.90 16.04 8.42
C HIS A 13 -4.88 16.71 7.48
N THR A 14 -3.63 16.87 7.90
CA THR A 14 -2.59 17.49 7.04
C THR A 14 -1.56 16.43 6.65
N PRO A 15 -1.45 16.02 5.38
CA PRO A 15 -0.46 15.03 4.97
C PRO A 15 0.96 15.55 5.19
N PRO A 16 1.92 14.67 5.53
CA PRO A 16 3.32 15.03 5.55
C PRO A 16 3.79 15.47 4.14
N PRO A 17 4.88 16.24 4.06
CA PRO A 17 5.50 16.57 2.78
C PRO A 17 5.85 15.29 2.00
N ALA A 18 5.51 15.27 0.71
CA ALA A 18 5.84 14.15 -0.14
C ALA A 18 7.35 14.10 -0.44
N LYS A 19 7.92 12.90 -0.39
CA LYS A 19 9.26 12.59 -0.88
C LYS A 19 9.16 12.03 -2.29
N GLN A 20 9.91 12.59 -3.24
CA GLN A 20 10.02 12.00 -4.57
C GLN A 20 10.82 10.69 -4.52
N ILE A 21 10.29 9.61 -5.10
CA ILE A 21 10.95 8.29 -5.14
C ILE A 21 11.44 7.99 -6.55
N THR A 22 10.60 8.22 -7.55
CA THR A 22 10.93 8.11 -8.97
C THR A 22 10.36 9.31 -9.73
N ASP A 23 10.52 9.35 -11.04
CA ASP A 23 9.84 10.33 -11.91
C ASP A 23 8.31 10.21 -11.87
N VAL A 24 7.79 9.02 -11.53
CA VAL A 24 6.35 8.71 -11.50
C VAL A 24 5.74 8.57 -10.11
N ALA A 25 6.53 8.30 -9.07
CA ALA A 25 6.03 7.97 -7.73
C ALA A 25 6.57 8.89 -6.64
N ILE A 26 5.69 9.23 -5.71
CA ILE A 26 5.99 9.93 -4.46
C ILE A 26 5.63 9.06 -3.25
N GLU A 27 6.23 9.35 -2.11
CA GLU A 27 5.94 8.70 -0.83
C GLU A 27 5.59 9.77 0.21
N ARG A 28 4.42 9.64 0.85
CA ARG A 28 4.00 10.52 1.96
C ARG A 28 4.13 9.83 3.30
N PHE A 29 3.70 8.57 3.36
CA PHE A 29 3.80 7.72 4.54
C PHE A 29 4.75 6.58 4.24
N GLU A 30 5.39 6.07 5.27
CA GLU A 30 6.32 4.96 5.17
C GLU A 30 5.67 3.78 4.44
N HIS A 31 6.28 3.35 3.34
CA HIS A 31 5.82 2.26 2.47
C HIS A 31 4.48 2.49 1.76
N ILE A 32 4.03 3.74 1.66
CA ILE A 32 2.84 4.12 0.87
C ILE A 32 3.28 5.00 -0.31
N PHE A 33 3.24 4.41 -1.50
CA PHE A 33 3.61 5.06 -2.75
C PHE A 33 2.37 5.52 -3.52
N GLU A 34 2.37 6.79 -3.93
CA GLU A 34 1.31 7.42 -4.72
C GLU A 34 1.88 7.78 -6.10
N VAL A 35 1.07 7.71 -7.15
CA VAL A 35 1.41 8.33 -8.43
C VAL A 35 1.52 9.84 -8.22
N ASP A 36 2.58 10.45 -8.73
CA ASP A 36 2.80 11.89 -8.62
C ASP A 36 1.57 12.66 -9.16
N PRO A 37 0.90 13.48 -8.33
CA PRO A 37 -0.32 14.19 -8.71
C PRO A 37 -0.15 15.06 -9.97
N LYS A 38 1.08 15.48 -10.31
CA LYS A 38 1.35 16.23 -11.56
C LYS A 38 1.06 15.42 -12.82
N LEU A 39 1.08 14.09 -12.73
CA LEU A 39 0.77 13.15 -13.81
C LEU A 39 -0.73 12.82 -13.86
N MET A 40 -1.45 13.07 -12.77
CA MET A 40 -2.85 12.68 -12.55
C MET A 40 -3.78 13.88 -12.74
N THR A 41 -3.88 14.34 -13.99
CA THR A 41 -4.60 15.57 -14.37
C THR A 41 -6.01 15.28 -14.89
N VAL A 42 -6.36 15.80 -16.08
CA VAL A 42 -7.74 15.96 -16.57
C VAL A 42 -8.51 14.65 -16.68
N ASN A 43 -7.83 13.56 -17.06
CA ASN A 43 -8.49 12.29 -17.38
C ASN A 43 -8.60 11.35 -16.18
N VAL A 44 -7.78 11.54 -15.15
CA VAL A 44 -7.76 10.69 -13.94
C VAL A 44 -7.42 11.57 -12.73
N ALA A 45 -8.39 12.38 -12.30
CA ALA A 45 -8.23 13.21 -11.12
C ALA A 45 -8.15 12.34 -9.85
N GLN A 46 -7.16 12.59 -9.00
CA GLN A 46 -7.09 11.92 -7.70
C GLN A 46 -8.18 12.45 -6.77
N GLN A 47 -8.86 11.53 -6.08
CA GLN A 47 -9.73 11.88 -4.98
C GLN A 47 -8.89 12.34 -3.78
N LEU A 48 -9.31 13.42 -3.14
CA LEU A 48 -8.72 13.85 -1.89
C LEU A 48 -9.16 12.90 -0.78
N PHE A 49 -8.21 12.13 -0.24
CA PHE A 49 -8.44 11.18 0.83
C PHE A 49 -7.87 11.74 2.15
N PRO A 50 -8.64 11.78 3.25
CA PRO A 50 -8.11 12.16 4.55
C PRO A 50 -7.00 11.19 5.01
N ASN A 51 -5.93 11.69 5.65
CA ASN A 51 -4.82 10.85 6.07
C ASN A 51 -5.26 9.69 6.97
N TRP A 52 -6.21 9.96 7.88
CA TRP A 52 -6.69 8.92 8.81
C TRP A 52 -7.28 7.74 8.07
N ASP A 53 -7.89 7.95 6.90
CA ASP A 53 -8.52 6.90 6.14
C ASP A 53 -7.46 6.07 5.38
N THR A 54 -6.46 6.73 4.80
CA THR A 54 -5.28 6.07 4.22
C THR A 54 -4.54 5.23 5.27
N LEU A 55 -4.27 5.79 6.45
CA LEU A 55 -3.56 5.10 7.53
C LEU A 55 -4.38 3.94 8.09
N ARG A 56 -5.71 4.10 8.21
CA ARG A 56 -6.62 3.02 8.62
C ARG A 56 -6.60 1.86 7.63
N ILE A 57 -6.66 2.15 6.32
CA ILE A 57 -6.56 1.13 5.27
C ILE A 57 -5.20 0.43 5.34
N ALA A 58 -4.11 1.19 5.42
CA ALA A 58 -2.76 0.65 5.48
C ALA A 58 -2.51 -0.23 6.72
N ALA A 59 -3.05 0.17 7.88
CA ALA A 59 -2.96 -0.60 9.11
C ALA A 59 -3.80 -1.90 9.05
N SER A 60 -4.97 -1.85 8.40
CA SER A 60 -5.87 -3.00 8.29
C SER A 60 -5.51 -3.94 7.13
N ARG A 61 -4.52 -3.59 6.29
CA ARG A 61 -4.25 -4.29 5.03
C ARG A 61 -3.91 -5.76 5.25
N THR A 62 -3.08 -6.06 6.24
CA THR A 62 -2.60 -7.42 6.49
C THR A 62 -3.73 -8.28 7.03
N ASP A 63 -4.47 -7.79 8.01
CA ASP A 63 -5.64 -8.48 8.58
C ASP A 63 -6.69 -8.79 7.50
N HIS A 64 -6.93 -7.83 6.59
CA HIS A 64 -7.84 -8.04 5.47
C HIS A 64 -7.32 -9.10 4.50
N LEU A 65 -6.05 -9.05 4.09
CA LEU A 65 -5.45 -10.05 3.20
C LEU A 65 -5.43 -11.44 3.84
N GLU A 66 -5.10 -11.56 5.12
CA GLU A 66 -5.16 -12.83 5.86
C GLU A 66 -6.58 -13.40 5.89
N TRP A 67 -7.58 -12.54 6.07
CA TRP A 67 -8.98 -12.96 6.00
C TRP A 67 -9.34 -13.45 4.59
N MET A 68 -8.98 -12.70 3.54
CA MET A 68 -9.22 -13.05 2.14
C MET A 68 -8.61 -14.41 1.80
N HIS A 69 -7.34 -14.58 2.14
CA HIS A 69 -6.58 -15.81 1.94
C HIS A 69 -7.26 -17.01 2.61
N ARG A 70 -7.64 -16.87 3.88
CA ARG A 70 -8.27 -17.96 4.63
C ARG A 70 -9.63 -18.38 4.09
N HIS A 71 -10.39 -17.44 3.53
CA HIS A 71 -11.78 -17.70 3.14
C HIS A 71 -11.92 -18.10 1.68
N TRP A 72 -11.07 -17.56 0.80
CA TRP A 72 -11.29 -17.64 -0.64
C TRP A 72 -10.12 -18.24 -1.43
N ALA A 73 -8.92 -18.32 -0.88
CA ALA A 73 -7.80 -18.94 -1.58
C ALA A 73 -7.74 -20.44 -1.26
N ASP A 74 -7.58 -21.27 -2.29
CA ASP A 74 -7.25 -22.69 -2.10
C ASP A 74 -5.81 -22.84 -1.57
N GLU A 75 -4.90 -21.97 -2.02
CA GLU A 75 -3.49 -21.93 -1.63
C GLU A 75 -2.95 -20.50 -1.67
N VAL A 76 -1.95 -20.21 -0.83
CA VAL A 76 -1.22 -18.93 -0.80
C VAL A 76 0.26 -19.22 -0.91
N LEU A 77 0.89 -18.70 -1.95
CA LEU A 77 2.32 -18.81 -2.20
C LEU A 77 2.99 -17.45 -2.03
N SER A 78 4.20 -17.47 -1.47
CA SER A 78 5.09 -16.31 -1.51
C SER A 78 5.61 -16.06 -2.92
N GLY A 79 6.04 -14.82 -3.18
CA GLY A 79 6.68 -14.50 -4.45
C GLY A 79 7.95 -15.32 -4.71
N GLN A 80 8.68 -15.71 -3.67
CA GLN A 80 9.88 -16.54 -3.83
C GLN A 80 9.52 -17.97 -4.25
N GLU A 81 8.50 -18.58 -3.63
CA GLU A 81 8.01 -19.91 -4.04
C GLU A 81 7.59 -19.93 -5.52
N LEU A 82 6.93 -18.86 -5.97
CA LEU A 82 6.55 -18.70 -7.37
C LEU A 82 7.79 -18.56 -8.29
N LEU A 83 8.82 -17.82 -7.88
CA LEU A 83 10.06 -17.69 -8.66
C LEU A 83 10.83 -19.02 -8.72
N ASP A 84 10.90 -19.76 -7.62
CA ASP A 84 11.54 -21.07 -7.55
C ASP A 84 10.81 -22.12 -8.40
N GLU A 85 9.49 -22.00 -8.53
CA GLU A 85 8.68 -22.81 -9.46
C GLU A 85 9.01 -22.47 -10.91
N ILE A 86 9.01 -21.18 -11.28
CA ILE A 86 9.35 -20.73 -12.63
C ILE A 86 10.77 -21.17 -13.04
N GLU A 87 11.75 -21.06 -12.15
CA GLU A 87 13.13 -21.50 -12.43
C GLU A 87 13.25 -23.02 -12.62
N ARG A 88 12.43 -23.81 -11.92
CA ARG A 88 12.36 -25.27 -12.10
C ARG A 88 11.72 -25.66 -13.43
N GLU A 89 10.73 -24.91 -13.90
CA GLU A 89 10.04 -25.16 -15.16
C GLU A 89 10.84 -24.68 -16.38
N GLU A 90 11.59 -23.57 -16.23
CA GLU A 90 12.45 -23.00 -17.27
C GLU A 90 13.92 -22.96 -16.82
N PRO A 91 14.59 -24.12 -16.68
CA PRO A 91 16.01 -24.14 -16.33
C PRO A 91 16.81 -23.49 -17.46
N ARG A 92 17.45 -22.36 -17.16
CA ARG A 92 18.36 -21.66 -18.07
C ARG A 92 19.66 -22.42 -18.31
#